data_AF-A0A925DLJ3-F1
#
_entry.id   AF-A0A925DLJ3-F1
#
_cell.length_a   1.000
_cell.length_b   1.000
_cell.length_c   1.000
_cell.angle_alpha   90.00
_cell.angle_beta   90.00
_cell.angle_gamma   90.00
#
_symmetry.space_group_name_H-M   'P 1'
#
loop_
_entity.id
_entity.type
_entity.pdbx_description
1 polymer ?
#
loop_
_entity_poly.entity_id
_entity_poly.type
_entity_poly.pdbx_seq_one_letter_code
_entity_poly.pdbx_strand_id
1 'polypeptide(L)'
;MVTAADTNPAGARILLVGALSSGQGKTTVTAALARKLVKLGQKVRIFKCGPDFIDPMLLERASGAPVHTLDLWMVGLDDCRRQLAQAAREADVILIEGVMGLYDGNPSSADLSREFGVPVMAVIDAG
;
A
#
# COMPACT_ATOMS: atom_id res chain seq x y z
N MET A 1 -11.79 -12.41 10.77
CA MET A 1 -11.26 -11.14 11.29
C MET A 1 -9.76 -11.33 11.42
N VAL A 2 -8.96 -10.84 10.47
CA VAL A 2 -7.49 -10.89 10.58
C VAL A 2 -7.11 -9.63 11.33
N THR A 3 -6.79 -9.76 12.62
CA THR A 3 -6.28 -8.66 13.43
C THR A 3 -4.81 -8.47 13.12
N ALA A 4 -4.38 -7.24 12.86
CA ALA A 4 -2.98 -6.88 12.58
C ALA A 4 -2.02 -7.01 13.78
N ALA A 5 -2.38 -7.83 14.77
CA ALA A 5 -1.53 -8.18 15.92
C ALA A 5 -0.98 -9.62 15.85
N ASP A 6 -1.35 -10.42 14.84
CA ASP A 6 -0.73 -11.74 14.62
C ASP A 6 0.50 -11.59 13.70
N THR A 7 1.59 -11.03 14.23
CA THR A 7 2.92 -11.18 13.62
C THR A 7 3.40 -12.62 13.81
N ASN A 8 2.88 -13.54 13.01
CA ASN A 8 3.41 -14.88 12.80
C ASN A 8 4.68 -14.80 11.92
N PRO A 9 5.76 -15.56 12.20
CA PRO A 9 6.95 -15.68 11.34
C PRO A 9 6.75 -16.20 9.91
N ALA A 10 5.51 -16.33 9.42
CA ALA A 10 5.15 -16.88 8.11
C ALA A 10 4.16 -16.02 7.29
N GLY A 11 3.88 -14.76 7.67
CA GLY A 11 3.00 -13.85 6.93
C GLY A 11 3.71 -12.59 6.42
N ALA A 12 3.33 -12.09 5.24
CA ALA A 12 3.85 -10.85 4.69
C ALA A 12 3.60 -9.66 5.64
N ARG A 13 4.60 -8.79 5.84
CA ARG A 13 4.41 -7.53 6.56
C ARG A 13 3.66 -6.55 5.66
N ILE A 14 2.73 -5.77 6.22
CA ILE A 14 1.91 -4.82 5.44
C ILE A 14 1.98 -3.40 6.02
N LEU A 15 2.04 -2.41 5.15
CA LEU A 15 2.07 -0.99 5.53
C LEU A 15 1.34 -0.13 4.49
N LEU A 16 0.49 0.79 4.96
CA LEU A 16 -0.08 1.84 4.12
C LEU A 16 0.75 3.12 4.26
N VAL A 17 1.18 3.70 3.13
CA VAL A 17 1.85 4.99 3.05
C VAL A 17 0.80 6.05 2.71
N GLY A 18 0.47 6.88 3.69
CA GLY A 18 -0.51 7.97 3.56
C GLY A 18 0.13 9.34 3.74
N ALA A 19 -0.62 10.40 3.52
CA ALA A 19 -0.19 11.77 3.81
C ALA A 19 -1.40 12.65 4.13
N LEU A 20 -1.17 13.87 4.61
CA LEU A 20 -2.23 14.82 4.91
C LEU A 20 -2.86 15.43 3.64
N SER A 21 -2.13 15.43 2.52
CA SER A 21 -2.58 15.97 1.23
C SER A 21 -1.79 15.37 0.05
N SER A 22 -2.20 15.73 -1.17
CA SER A 22 -1.40 15.50 -2.39
C SER A 22 -0.07 16.26 -2.35
N GLY A 23 0.93 15.78 -3.11
CA GLY A 23 2.22 16.46 -3.23
C GLY A 23 3.18 16.28 -2.06
N GLN A 24 2.78 15.61 -0.98
CA GLN A 24 3.60 15.40 0.23
C GLN A 24 4.70 14.33 0.07
N GLY A 25 4.99 13.87 -1.16
CA GLY A 25 6.06 12.89 -1.41
C GLY A 25 5.75 11.42 -1.11
N LYS A 26 4.47 11.03 -0.94
CA LYS A 26 4.05 9.62 -0.71
C LYS A 26 4.72 8.65 -1.68
N THR A 27 4.60 8.91 -2.99
CA THR A 27 5.12 8.04 -4.05
C THR A 27 6.63 7.87 -4.00
N THR A 28 7.35 8.96 -3.73
CA THR A 28 8.81 8.91 -3.53
C THR A 28 9.17 8.04 -2.32
N VAL A 29 8.46 8.19 -1.21
CA VAL A 29 8.68 7.39 0.00
C VAL A 29 8.35 5.92 -0.23
N THR A 30 7.20 5.60 -0.84
CA THR A 30 6.82 4.22 -1.19
C THR A 30 7.86 3.58 -2.11
N ALA A 31 8.28 4.27 -3.18
CA ALA A 31 9.27 3.78 -4.12
C ALA A 31 10.64 3.55 -3.45
N ALA A 32 11.10 4.49 -2.61
CA ALA A 32 12.36 4.37 -1.90
C ALA A 32 12.35 3.17 -0.93
N LEU A 33 11.25 2.99 -0.18
CA LEU A 33 11.07 1.86 0.72
C LEU A 33 11.06 0.53 -0.05
N ALA A 34 10.25 0.44 -1.12
CA ALA A 34 10.20 -0.74 -1.97
C ALA A 34 11.57 -1.10 -2.53
N ARG A 35 12.27 -0.12 -3.12
CA ARG A 35 13.58 -0.36 -3.73
C ARG A 35 14.61 -0.78 -2.71
N LYS A 36 14.58 -0.22 -1.49
CA LYS A 36 15.47 -0.63 -0.40
C LYS A 36 15.21 -2.09 0.00
N LEU A 37 13.95 -2.47 0.19
CA LEU A 37 13.58 -3.84 0.59
C LEU A 37 13.93 -4.87 -0.50
N VAL A 38 13.69 -4.54 -1.78
CA VAL A 38 14.13 -5.36 -2.91
C VAL A 38 15.65 -5.53 -2.93
N LYS A 39 16.43 -4.46 -2.69
CA LYS A 39 17.90 -4.56 -2.58
C LYS A 39 18.37 -5.44 -1.40
N LEU A 40 17.52 -5.62 -0.38
CA LEU A 40 17.75 -6.55 0.73
C LEU A 40 17.27 -7.98 0.41
N GLY A 41 16.87 -8.26 -0.83
CA GLY A 41 16.43 -9.59 -1.29
C GLY A 41 14.98 -9.93 -0.97
N GLN A 42 14.17 -8.96 -0.52
CA GLN A 42 12.76 -9.20 -0.17
C GLN A 42 11.84 -9.10 -1.38
N LYS A 43 10.83 -9.98 -1.43
CA LYS A 43 9.72 -9.90 -2.39
C LYS A 43 8.74 -8.83 -1.94
N VAL A 44 8.64 -7.75 -2.71
CA VAL A 44 7.76 -6.62 -2.41
C VAL A 44 6.60 -6.60 -3.39
N ARG A 45 5.37 -6.53 -2.88
CA ARG A 45 4.17 -6.21 -3.67
C ARG A 45 3.67 -4.83 -3.29
N ILE A 46 3.26 -4.06 -4.29
CA ILE A 46 2.71 -2.73 -4.08
C ILE A 46 1.29 -2.68 -4.62
N PHE A 47 0.41 -2.04 -3.86
CA PHE A 47 -0.91 -1.63 -4.30
C PHE A 47 -1.02 -0.10 -4.27
N LYS A 48 -1.82 0.47 -5.16
CA LYS A 48 -2.12 1.90 -5.21
C LYS A 48 -3.62 2.12 -5.02
N CYS A 49 -3.99 3.00 -4.10
CA CYS A 49 -5.37 3.45 -3.95
C CYS A 49 -5.74 4.47 -5.04
N GLY A 50 -7.02 4.53 -5.39
CA GLY A 50 -7.59 5.46 -6.35
C GLY A 50 -7.22 5.20 -7.83
N PRO A 51 -7.81 5.99 -8.75
CA PRO A 51 -7.56 5.90 -10.18
C PRO A 51 -6.30 6.69 -10.55
N ASP A 52 -5.12 6.09 -10.36
CA ASP A 52 -3.85 6.66 -10.82
C ASP A 52 -3.13 5.68 -11.76
N PHE A 53 -2.52 6.21 -12.83
CA PHE A 53 -1.82 5.45 -13.86
C PHE A 53 -0.33 5.82 -13.98
N ILE A 54 0.10 6.97 -13.46
CA ILE A 54 1.50 7.41 -13.54
C ILE A 54 2.30 6.83 -12.38
N ASP A 55 1.77 6.94 -11.15
CA ASP A 55 2.42 6.42 -9.95
C ASP A 55 2.72 4.91 -10.04
N PRO A 56 1.80 4.04 -10.52
CA PRO A 56 2.08 2.62 -10.71
C PRO A 56 3.36 2.34 -11.49
N MET A 57 3.65 3.06 -12.58
CA MET A 57 4.84 2.78 -13.39
C MET A 57 6.15 3.03 -12.65
N LEU A 58 6.19 4.03 -11.75
CA LEU A 58 7.37 4.29 -10.92
C LEU A 58 7.52 3.21 -9.84
N LEU A 59 6.40 2.84 -9.21
CA LEU A 59 6.34 1.84 -8.15
C LEU A 59 6.66 0.43 -8.67
N GLU A 60 6.26 0.10 -9.90
CA GLU A 60 6.62 -1.14 -10.59
C GLU A 60 8.13 -1.23 -10.80
N ARG A 61 8.75 -0.14 -11.27
CA ARG A 61 10.21 -0.08 -11.41
C ARG A 61 10.94 -0.17 -10.07
N ALA A 62 10.34 0.34 -8.98
CA ALA A 62 10.92 0.28 -7.65
C ALA A 62 10.85 -1.12 -7.03
N SER A 63 9.71 -1.81 -7.17
CA SER A 63 9.45 -3.14 -6.61
C SER A 63 9.90 -4.29 -7.51
N GLY A 64 10.04 -4.07 -8.81
CA GLY A 64 10.27 -5.13 -9.79
C GLY A 64 9.05 -6.02 -10.04
N ALA A 65 7.85 -5.62 -9.60
CA ALA A 65 6.61 -6.36 -9.73
C ALA A 65 5.46 -5.44 -10.15
N PRO A 66 4.42 -5.95 -10.84
CA PRO A 66 3.25 -5.15 -11.21
C PRO A 66 2.58 -4.49 -10.00
N VAL A 67 2.07 -3.28 -10.21
CA VAL A 67 1.30 -2.54 -9.19
C VAL A 67 -0.18 -2.63 -9.56
N HIS A 68 -0.99 -3.05 -8.60
CA HIS A 68 -2.44 -3.18 -8.81
C HIS A 68 -3.20 -2.13 -8.02
N THR A 69 -4.37 -1.74 -8.52
CA THR A 69 -5.29 -0.89 -7.78
C THR A 69 -5.85 -1.64 -6.58
N LEU A 70 -5.90 -0.98 -5.42
CA LEU A 70 -6.57 -1.47 -4.22
C LEU A 70 -7.40 -0.33 -3.64
N ASP A 71 -8.68 -0.34 -3.96
CA ASP A 71 -9.60 0.75 -3.66
C ASP A 71 -11.00 0.18 -3.39
N LEU A 72 -11.61 0.54 -2.25
CA LEU A 72 -12.87 -0.06 -1.82
C LEU A 72 -14.04 0.27 -2.75
N TRP A 73 -13.99 1.38 -3.48
CA TRP A 73 -15.01 1.75 -4.46
C TRP A 73 -14.74 1.15 -5.84
N MET A 74 -13.51 1.28 -6.35
CA MET A 74 -13.20 0.81 -7.72
C MET A 74 -13.09 -0.72 -7.81
N VAL A 75 -12.47 -1.34 -6.82
CA VAL A 75 -12.18 -2.79 -6.81
C VAL A 75 -13.27 -3.55 -6.08
N GLY A 76 -13.84 -2.94 -5.04
CA GLY A 76 -14.80 -3.60 -4.15
C GLY A 76 -14.13 -4.36 -3.01
N LEU A 77 -14.87 -4.53 -1.92
CA LEU A 77 -14.34 -5.08 -0.66
C LEU A 77 -13.81 -6.51 -0.79
N ASP A 78 -14.59 -7.40 -1.38
CA ASP A 78 -14.22 -8.82 -1.47
C ASP A 78 -13.02 -9.04 -2.38
N ASP A 79 -12.91 -8.25 -3.44
CA ASP A 79 -11.79 -8.29 -4.39
C ASP A 79 -10.52 -7.72 -3.76
N CYS A 80 -10.62 -6.61 -3.02
CA CYS A 80 -9.52 -6.10 -2.21
C CYS A 80 -9.02 -7.16 -1.22
N ARG A 81 -9.93 -7.85 -0.53
CA ARG A 81 -9.59 -8.93 0.41
C ARG A 81 -8.86 -10.09 -0.30
N ARG A 82 -9.33 -10.50 -1.49
CA ARG A 82 -8.68 -11.55 -2.28
C ARG A 82 -7.27 -11.14 -2.74
N GLN A 83 -7.11 -9.91 -3.22
CA GLN A 83 -5.81 -9.40 -3.68
C GLN A 83 -4.79 -9.35 -2.54
N LEU A 84 -5.18 -8.82 -1.37
CA LEU A 84 -4.32 -8.79 -0.19
C LEU A 84 -3.95 -10.20 0.29
N ALA A 85 -4.91 -11.12 0.33
CA ALA A 85 -4.66 -12.51 0.72
C ALA A 85 -3.72 -13.23 -0.26
N GLN A 86 -3.84 -12.98 -1.57
CA GLN A 86 -2.92 -13.53 -2.56
C GLN A 86 -1.51 -12.98 -2.37
N ALA A 87 -1.37 -11.65 -2.27
CA ALA A 87 -0.08 -11.02 -2.07
C ALA A 87 0.60 -11.49 -0.78
N ALA A 88 -0.17 -11.70 0.29
CA ALA A 88 0.36 -12.15 1.57
C ALA A 88 0.96 -13.57 1.55
N ARG A 89 0.59 -14.39 0.57
CA ARG A 89 1.17 -15.74 0.37
C ARG A 89 2.48 -15.73 -0.40
N GLU A 90 2.77 -14.66 -1.15
CA GLU A 90 3.86 -14.63 -2.13
C GLU A 90 4.94 -13.59 -1.81
N ALA A 91 4.60 -12.58 -1.01
CA ALA A 91 5.46 -11.45 -0.68
C ALA A 91 6.02 -11.56 0.74
N ASP A 92 7.18 -10.95 0.96
CA ASP A 92 7.70 -10.68 2.30
C ASP A 92 7.14 -9.36 2.85
N VAL A 93 6.85 -8.40 1.94
CA VAL A 93 6.30 -7.08 2.26
C VAL A 93 5.24 -6.66 1.24
N ILE A 94 4.13 -6.14 1.75
CA ILE A 94 3.09 -5.46 0.99
C ILE A 94 3.12 -3.97 1.37
N LEU A 95 3.28 -3.10 0.37
CA LEU A 95 3.10 -1.67 0.54
C LEU A 95 1.81 -1.23 -0.14
N ILE A 96 1.00 -0.43 0.54
CA ILE A 96 -0.17 0.20 -0.04
C ILE A 96 0.11 1.69 -0.10
N GLU A 97 0.08 2.29 -1.29
CA GLU A 97 0.17 3.73 -1.43
C GLU A 97 -1.23 4.34 -1.47
N GLY A 98 -1.50 5.26 -0.54
CA GLY A 98 -2.76 6.01 -0.51
C GLY A 98 -2.93 6.94 -1.70
N VAL A 99 -4.12 7.54 -1.80
CA VAL A 99 -4.44 8.58 -2.79
C VAL A 99 -4.78 9.88 -2.07
N MET A 100 -4.40 11.02 -2.64
CA MET A 100 -4.64 12.36 -2.06
C MET A 100 -4.23 12.45 -0.57
N GLY A 101 -5.01 13.11 0.27
CA GLY A 101 -4.91 13.01 1.73
C GLY A 101 -5.52 11.70 2.25
N LEU A 102 -5.03 11.23 3.39
CA LEU A 102 -5.40 9.94 4.00
C LEU A 102 -6.92 9.78 4.20
N TYR A 103 -7.61 10.89 4.47
CA TYR A 103 -9.05 10.95 4.71
C TYR A 103 -9.85 11.52 3.54
N ASP A 104 -9.20 11.74 2.39
CA ASP A 104 -9.89 12.27 1.21
C ASP A 104 -10.63 11.13 0.48
N GLY A 105 -11.84 11.44 0.00
CA GLY A 105 -12.71 10.48 -0.68
C GLY A 105 -13.67 9.73 0.25
N ASN A 106 -14.59 8.98 -0.35
CA ASN A 106 -15.50 8.09 0.38
C ASN A 106 -15.82 6.85 -0.50
N PRO A 107 -15.27 5.67 -0.18
CA PRO A 107 -14.36 5.39 0.93
C PRO A 107 -12.96 6.01 0.75
N SER A 108 -12.30 6.36 1.85
CA SER A 108 -10.95 6.94 1.88
C SER A 108 -9.85 5.89 2.07
N SER A 109 -8.59 6.29 1.92
CA SER A 109 -7.43 5.43 2.25
C SER A 109 -7.42 5.02 3.74
N ALA A 110 -7.94 5.88 4.62
CA ALA A 110 -8.13 5.58 6.05
C ALA A 110 -9.17 4.48 6.27
N ASP A 111 -10.25 4.47 5.49
CA ASP A 111 -11.29 3.44 5.61
C ASP A 111 -10.76 2.07 5.16
N LEU A 112 -9.95 2.04 4.10
CA LEU A 112 -9.24 0.84 3.68
C LEU A 112 -8.28 0.33 4.77
N SER A 113 -7.51 1.22 5.40
CA SER A 113 -6.64 0.87 6.53
C SER A 113 -7.44 0.27 7.69
N ARG A 114 -8.57 0.88 8.07
CA ARG A 114 -9.43 0.37 9.15
C ARG A 114 -10.06 -0.99 8.81
N GLU A 115 -10.58 -1.13 7.60
CA GLU A 115 -11.23 -2.35 7.12
C GLU A 115 -10.28 -3.57 7.17
N PHE A 116 -9.03 -3.38 6.76
CA PHE A 116 -8.03 -4.45 6.73
C PHE A 116 -7.06 -4.46 7.92
N GLY A 117 -7.26 -3.58 8.89
CA GLY A 117 -6.36 -3.42 10.05
C GLY A 117 -4.93 -3.00 9.69
N VAL A 118 -4.69 -2.40 8.53
CA VAL A 118 -3.34 -2.10 8.05
C VAL A 118 -2.78 -0.87 8.76
N PRO A 119 -1.56 -0.94 9.36
CA PRO A 119 -0.93 0.22 9.96
C PRO A 119 -0.59 1.30 8.92
N VAL A 120 -0.67 2.57 9.30
CA VAL A 120 -0.40 3.71 8.44
C VAL A 120 0.90 4.39 8.83
N MET A 121 1.80 4.58 7.86
CA MET A 121 2.91 5.52 7.95
C MET A 121 2.48 6.83 7.28
N ALA A 122 2.34 7.90 8.06
CA ALA A 122 2.06 9.22 7.55
C ALA A 122 3.33 9.90 7.06
N VAL A 123 3.31 10.36 5.81
CA VAL A 123 4.34 11.23 5.23
C VAL A 123 3.90 12.67 5.40
N ILE A 124 4.77 13.47 6.00
CA ILE A 124 4.56 14.90 6.26
C ILE A 124 5.73 15.64 5.62
N ASP A 125 5.43 16.51 4.66
CA ASP A 125 6.41 17.42 4.10
C ASP A 125 6.74 18.53 5.12
N ALA A 126 8.03 18.85 5.25
CA ALA A 126 8.52 19.83 6.22
C ALA A 126 8.68 21.24 5.63
N GLY A 127 8.58 21.41 4.31
CA GLY A 127 8.68 22.71 3.63
C GLY A 127 9.29 22.65 2.23
#